data_AF-A0A117NCZ2-F1
#
_entry.id   AF-A0A117NCZ2-F1
#
_cell.length_a   1.000
_cell.length_b   1.000
_cell.length_c   1.000
_cell.angle_alpha   90.00
_cell.angle_beta   90.00
_cell.angle_gamma   90.00
#
_symmetry.space_group_name_H-M   'P 1'
#
loop_
_entity.id
_entity.type
_entity.pdbx_description
1 polymer ?
#
loop_
_entity_poly.entity_id
_entity_poly.type
_entity_poly.pdbx_seq_one_letter_code
_entity_poly.pdbx_strand_id
1 'polypeptide(L)'
;MSNEPTGRVARPSTKGRPAVLDDSRPIFLQIAELIEGDIVAGALAEEAQAPSTNEFAAFYRINPATAAKGINKLVDEGILYKKRGIGMFVATGARTRLLERRREEFFHDFVQPLTREARRLGISADALADMINRSNSDPVLTERSAGRWMH
;
A
#
# COMPACT_ATOMS: atom_id res chain seq x y z
N MET A 1 -2.59 -44.06 -36.93
CA MET A 1 -2.58 -44.70 -35.60
C MET A 1 -1.43 -44.08 -34.83
N SER A 2 -1.70 -42.99 -34.10
CA SER A 2 -1.75 -42.94 -32.62
C SER A 2 -0.33 -42.78 -32.05
N ASN A 3 0.05 -41.84 -31.19
CA ASN A 3 -0.67 -41.01 -30.23
C ASN A 3 0.30 -39.89 -29.76
N GLU A 4 -0.17 -38.64 -29.58
CA GLU A 4 0.42 -37.70 -28.60
C GLU A 4 -0.16 -38.00 -27.19
N PRO A 5 0.22 -37.35 -26.06
CA PRO A 5 1.32 -36.40 -25.79
C PRO A 5 2.16 -36.77 -24.53
N THR A 6 3.44 -36.41 -24.48
CA THR A 6 4.27 -36.60 -23.27
C THR A 6 4.19 -35.38 -22.34
N GLY A 7 3.52 -35.58 -21.20
CA GLY A 7 4.00 -35.17 -19.87
C GLY A 7 4.37 -33.70 -19.65
N ARG A 8 3.36 -32.91 -19.28
CA ARG A 8 3.51 -31.61 -18.62
C ARG A 8 4.17 -31.81 -17.25
N VAL A 9 5.46 -31.50 -17.11
CA VAL A 9 6.12 -31.47 -15.79
C VAL A 9 5.69 -30.19 -15.07
N ALA A 10 5.00 -30.38 -13.95
CA ALA A 10 4.50 -29.34 -13.08
C ALA A 10 5.63 -28.44 -12.57
N ARG A 11 5.45 -27.11 -12.70
CA ARG A 11 6.27 -26.12 -11.99
C ARG A 11 5.85 -26.11 -10.51
N PRO A 12 6.78 -26.16 -9.54
CA PRO A 12 6.41 -26.14 -8.14
C PRO A 12 5.77 -24.80 -7.74
N SER A 13 4.72 -24.97 -6.93
CA SER A 13 3.88 -23.96 -6.28
C SER A 13 4.65 -22.78 -5.68
N THR A 14 4.30 -21.56 -6.09
CA THR A 14 4.73 -20.32 -5.44
C THR A 14 3.96 -20.15 -4.13
N LYS A 15 4.46 -20.74 -3.04
CA LYS A 15 4.10 -20.32 -1.68
C LYS A 15 4.59 -18.87 -1.47
N GLY A 16 3.65 -17.97 -1.21
CA GLY A 16 3.81 -16.66 -0.55
C GLY A 16 5.07 -15.88 -0.90
N ARG A 17 5.08 -15.17 -2.03
CA ARG A 17 6.04 -14.08 -2.23
C ARG A 17 5.54 -12.87 -1.43
N PRO A 18 6.32 -12.29 -0.49
CA PRO A 18 5.95 -11.01 0.08
C PRO A 18 5.88 -9.95 -1.03
N ALA A 19 5.07 -8.91 -0.81
CA ALA A 19 4.83 -7.81 -1.76
C ALA A 19 6.13 -7.44 -2.49
N VAL A 20 6.09 -7.51 -3.83
CA VAL A 20 7.26 -7.36 -4.69
C VAL A 20 7.85 -5.97 -4.48
N LEU A 21 9.09 -5.93 -3.96
CA LEU A 21 9.85 -4.69 -3.88
C LEU A 21 10.17 -4.25 -5.32
N ASP A 22 9.92 -2.98 -5.62
CA ASP A 22 10.12 -2.35 -6.91
C ASP A 22 11.54 -1.81 -7.04
N ASP A 23 12.33 -2.32 -7.98
CA ASP A 23 13.73 -1.92 -8.16
C ASP A 23 13.91 -0.44 -8.58
N SER A 24 12.85 0.23 -9.05
CA SER A 24 12.91 1.63 -9.49
C SER A 24 12.86 2.64 -8.34
N ARG A 25 12.52 2.21 -7.11
CA ARG A 25 12.36 3.09 -5.95
C ARG A 25 13.31 2.69 -4.81
N PRO A 26 13.83 3.65 -4.02
CA PRO A 26 14.67 3.33 -2.87
C PRO A 26 14.00 2.35 -1.91
N ILE A 27 14.65 1.22 -1.64
CA ILE A 27 14.09 0.14 -0.81
C ILE A 27 13.64 0.62 0.57
N PHE A 28 14.38 1.54 1.20
CA PHE A 28 14.01 2.05 2.53
C PHE A 28 12.66 2.81 2.54
N LEU A 29 12.25 3.44 1.42
CA LEU A 29 10.94 4.08 1.32
C LEU A 29 9.84 3.02 1.25
N GLN A 30 10.07 1.96 0.50
CA GLN A 30 9.12 0.84 0.39
C GLN A 30 8.92 0.16 1.74
N ILE A 31 9.97 0.05 2.56
CA ILE A 31 9.88 -0.46 3.93
C ILE A 31 8.96 0.41 4.79
N ALA A 32 9.14 1.74 4.71
CA ALA A 32 8.26 2.67 5.43
C ALA A 32 6.81 2.51 4.96
N GLU A 33 6.57 2.48 3.65
CA GLU A 33 5.25 2.30 3.04
C GLU A 33 4.56 0.99 3.45
N LEU A 34 5.31 -0.11 3.58
CA LEU A 34 4.78 -1.40 4.06
C LEU A 34 4.25 -1.29 5.48
N ILE A 35 5.06 -0.74 6.40
CA ILE A 35 4.66 -0.57 7.81
C ILE A 35 3.47 0.40 7.91
N GLU A 36 3.47 1.49 7.16
CA GLU A 36 2.34 2.42 7.11
C GLU A 36 1.08 1.74 6.57
N GLY A 37 1.22 0.88 5.56
CA GLY A 37 0.15 0.05 5.03
C GLY A 37 -0.48 -0.83 6.11
N ASP A 38 0.34 -1.51 6.90
CA ASP A 38 -0.11 -2.36 8.01
C ASP A 38 -0.84 -1.54 9.10
N ILE A 39 -0.34 -0.33 9.41
CA ILE A 39 -0.99 0.58 10.37
C ILE A 39 -2.35 1.06 9.84
N VAL A 40 -2.41 1.48 8.58
CA VAL A 40 -3.65 1.97 7.94
C VAL A 40 -4.69 0.85 7.85
N ALA A 41 -4.26 -0.37 7.50
CA ALA A 41 -5.09 -1.57 7.46
C ALA A 41 -5.53 -2.06 8.85
N GLY A 42 -4.90 -1.57 9.92
CA GLY A 42 -5.18 -1.98 11.30
C GLY A 42 -4.52 -3.30 11.70
N ALA A 43 -3.65 -3.87 10.86
CA ALA A 43 -2.84 -5.04 11.19
C ALA A 43 -1.80 -4.72 12.26
N LEU A 44 -1.29 -3.48 12.27
CA LEU A 44 -0.41 -2.95 13.31
C LEU A 44 -1.12 -1.81 14.05
N ALA A 45 -1.72 -2.15 15.19
CA ALA A 45 -2.49 -1.19 15.99
C ALA A 45 -1.60 -0.13 16.65
N GLU A 46 -2.22 1.00 17.03
CA GLU A 46 -1.55 2.01 17.86
C GLU A 46 -1.09 1.40 19.19
N GLU A 47 0.04 1.87 19.70
CA GLU A 47 0.70 1.36 20.90
C GLU A 47 1.16 -0.11 20.81
N ALA A 48 0.97 -0.79 19.67
CA ALA A 48 1.53 -2.10 19.42
C ALA A 48 3.02 -2.02 19.08
N GLN A 49 3.76 -3.08 19.41
CA GLN A 49 5.17 -3.19 19.10
C GLN A 49 5.35 -3.42 17.60
N ALA A 50 6.11 -2.54 16.95
CA ALA A 50 6.52 -2.71 15.56
C ALA A 50 7.67 -3.72 15.47
N PRO A 51 7.82 -4.44 14.35
CA PRO A 51 8.97 -5.31 14.12
C PRO A 51 10.29 -4.56 14.31
N SER A 52 11.26 -5.20 14.96
CA SER A 52 12.61 -4.65 15.03
C SER A 52 13.26 -4.62 13.65
N THR A 53 14.27 -3.77 13.49
CA THR A 53 15.09 -3.71 12.27
C THR A 53 15.60 -5.07 11.84
N ASN A 54 16.05 -5.89 12.79
CA ASN A 54 16.64 -7.20 12.49
C ASN A 54 15.58 -8.21 12.07
N GLU A 55 14.42 -8.23 12.73
CA GLU A 55 13.29 -9.09 12.34
C GLU A 55 12.79 -8.72 10.95
N PHE A 56 12.63 -7.42 10.68
CA PHE A 56 12.19 -6.93 9.39
C PHE A 56 13.21 -7.25 8.28
N ALA A 57 14.50 -6.99 8.53
CA ALA A 57 15.57 -7.31 7.60
C ALA A 57 15.65 -8.80 7.28
N ALA A 58 15.51 -9.67 8.28
CA ALA A 58 15.54 -11.11 8.10
C ALA A 58 14.33 -11.62 7.30
N PHE A 59 13.11 -11.16 7.65
CA PHE A 59 11.88 -11.60 7.01
C PHE A 59 11.84 -11.23 5.52
N TYR A 60 12.18 -9.99 5.19
CA TYR A 60 12.18 -9.51 3.79
C TYR A 60 13.51 -9.73 3.07
N ARG A 61 14.52 -10.31 3.73
CA ARG A 61 15.88 -10.52 3.20
C ARG A 61 16.52 -9.21 2.69
N ILE A 62 16.33 -8.13 3.43
CA ILE A 62 16.85 -6.80 3.12
C ILE A 62 18.09 -6.52 3.98
N ASN A 63 19.00 -5.68 3.48
CA ASN A 63 20.12 -5.18 4.28
C ASN A 63 19.62 -4.48 5.58
N PRO A 64 20.10 -4.87 6.77
CA PRO A 64 19.69 -4.26 8.04
C PRO A 64 19.85 -2.74 8.11
N ALA A 65 20.89 -2.17 7.49
CA ALA A 65 21.08 -0.72 7.44
C ALA A 65 19.98 -0.02 6.62
N THR A 66 19.49 -0.67 5.57
CA THR A 66 18.38 -0.16 4.75
C THR A 66 17.06 -0.24 5.51
N ALA A 67 16.82 -1.35 6.22
CA ALA A 67 15.66 -1.49 7.11
C ALA A 67 15.67 -0.42 8.22
N ALA A 68 16.84 -0.16 8.82
CA ALA A 68 16.98 0.88 9.83
C ALA A 68 16.62 2.26 9.28
N LYS A 69 17.02 2.59 8.05
CA LYS A 69 16.65 3.86 7.40
C LYS A 69 15.14 4.01 7.23
N GLY A 70 14.45 2.94 6.81
CA GLY A 70 12.99 2.95 6.65
C GLY A 70 12.27 3.14 7.98
N ILE A 71 12.69 2.41 9.02
CA ILE A 71 12.13 2.53 10.37
C ILE A 71 12.41 3.91 10.96
N ASN A 72 13.64 4.42 10.84
CA ASN A 72 14.01 5.73 11.38
C ASN A 72 13.22 6.85 10.71
N LYS A 73 12.93 6.78 9.41
CA LYS A 73 12.03 7.73 8.75
C LYS A 73 10.67 7.80 9.45
N LEU A 74 10.08 6.67 9.82
CA LEU A 74 8.80 6.64 10.53
C LEU A 74 8.91 7.18 11.96
N VAL A 75 10.09 7.10 12.58
CA VAL A 75 10.36 7.74 13.88
C VAL A 75 10.44 9.25 13.73
N ASP A 76 11.17 9.73 12.73
CA ASP A 76 11.32 11.16 12.44
C ASP A 76 9.96 11.79 12.09
N GLU A 77 9.07 11.04 11.44
CA GLU A 77 7.69 11.44 11.14
C GLU A 77 6.73 11.33 12.35
N GLY A 78 7.19 10.76 13.47
CA GLY A 78 6.36 10.55 14.65
C GLY A 78 5.24 9.52 14.46
N ILE A 79 5.39 8.62 13.49
CA ILE A 79 4.51 7.45 13.25
C ILE A 79 4.92 6.30 14.17
N LEU A 80 6.22 6.12 14.36
CA LEU A 80 6.78 5.20 15.33
C LEU A 80 7.48 5.99 16.45
N TYR A 81 7.58 5.39 17.63
CA TYR A 81 8.37 5.92 18.73
C TYR A 81 9.10 4.81 19.47
N LYS A 82 10.16 5.17 20.18
CA LYS A 82 11.03 4.22 20.88
C LYS A 82 10.68 4.14 22.37
N LYS A 83 10.48 2.92 22.88
CA LYS A 83 10.51 2.62 24.31
C LYS A 83 11.90 2.07 24.68
N ARG A 84 12.62 2.77 25.55
CA ARG A 84 14.02 2.46 25.91
C ARG A 84 14.11 1.02 26.47
N GLY A 85 14.97 0.21 25.87
CA GLY A 85 15.19 -1.19 26.27
C GLY A 85 14.13 -2.18 25.81
N ILE A 86 13.06 -1.73 25.13
CA ILE A 86 11.93 -2.60 24.74
C ILE A 86 11.84 -2.70 23.21
N GLY A 87 11.83 -1.57 22.50
CA GLY A 87 11.70 -1.58 21.05
C GLY A 87 10.99 -0.37 20.47
N MET A 88 10.46 -0.55 19.27
CA MET A 88 9.69 0.45 18.52
C MET A 88 8.20 0.17 18.63
N PHE A 89 7.40 1.23 18.71
CA PHE A 89 5.95 1.16 18.92
C PHE A 89 5.24 2.14 18.00
N VAL A 90 4.03 1.80 17.56
CA VAL A 90 3.20 2.73 16.78
C VAL A 90 2.67 3.83 17.68
N ALA A 91 2.86 5.08 17.28
CA ALA A 91 2.39 6.23 18.04
C ALA A 91 0.85 6.30 18.05
N THR A 92 0.29 6.69 19.19
CA THR A 92 -1.13 7.11 19.26
C THR A 92 -1.42 8.20 18.20
N GLY A 93 -2.51 8.03 17.45
CA GLY A 93 -2.90 8.89 16.34
C GLY A 93 -2.13 8.68 15.03
N ALA A 94 -1.18 7.74 14.96
CA ALA A 94 -0.42 7.46 13.74
C ALA A 94 -1.33 7.08 12.57
N ARG A 95 -2.34 6.24 12.80
CA ARG A 95 -3.25 5.81 11.74
C ARG A 95 -4.02 6.99 11.14
N THR A 96 -4.52 7.87 11.99
CA THR A 96 -5.22 9.08 11.56
C THR A 96 -4.31 9.98 10.73
N ARG A 97 -3.08 10.23 11.19
CA ARG A 97 -2.10 11.05 10.44
C ARG A 97 -1.79 10.46 9.06
N LEU A 98 -1.60 9.15 8.97
CA LEU A 98 -1.34 8.47 7.70
C LEU A 98 -2.54 8.55 6.75
N LEU A 99 -3.76 8.42 7.26
CA LEU A 99 -4.98 8.59 6.46
C LEU A 99 -5.11 10.02 5.92
N GLU A 100 -4.87 11.03 6.76
CA GLU A 100 -4.90 12.43 6.32
C GLU A 100 -3.84 12.71 5.26
N ARG A 101 -2.61 12.21 5.44
CA ARG A 101 -1.55 12.34 4.43
C ARG A 101 -1.97 11.72 3.08
N ARG A 102 -2.51 10.51 3.09
CA ARG A 102 -2.98 9.82 1.87
C ARG A 102 -4.15 10.54 1.21
N ARG A 103 -5.03 11.20 1.99
CA ARG A 103 -6.12 12.03 1.45
C ARG A 103 -5.59 13.25 0.72
N GLU A 104 -4.59 13.92 1.30
CA GLU A 104 -3.94 15.08 0.69
C GLU A 104 -3.21 14.70 -0.60
N GLU A 105 -2.43 13.60 -0.58
CA GLU A 105 -1.78 13.03 -1.77
C GLU A 105 -2.82 12.70 -2.85
N PHE A 106 -3.93 12.03 -2.49
CA PHE A 106 -5.00 11.71 -3.42
C PHE A 106 -5.62 12.97 -4.06
N PHE A 107 -5.81 14.03 -3.26
CA PHE A 107 -6.32 15.29 -3.77
C PHE A 107 -5.38 15.91 -4.82
N HIS A 108 -4.08 15.92 -4.55
CA HIS A 108 -3.08 16.46 -5.48
C HIS A 108 -2.89 15.61 -6.73
N ASP A 109 -2.89 14.28 -6.60
CA ASP A 109 -2.54 13.36 -7.68
C ASP A 109 -3.73 12.98 -8.56
N PHE A 110 -4.96 13.09 -8.06
CA PHE A 110 -6.16 12.68 -8.80
C PHE A 110 -7.17 13.82 -8.94
N VAL A 111 -7.59 14.42 -7.83
CA VAL A 111 -8.68 15.42 -7.83
C VAL A 111 -8.28 16.69 -8.56
N GLN A 112 -7.06 17.19 -8.32
CA GLN A 112 -6.56 18.39 -8.99
C GLN A 112 -6.37 18.19 -10.50
N PRO A 113 -5.69 17.12 -11.00
CA PRO A 113 -5.61 16.84 -12.43
C PRO A 113 -6.98 16.69 -13.09
N LEU A 114 -7.90 15.95 -12.46
CA LEU A 114 -9.27 15.78 -12.93
C LEU A 114 -9.98 17.13 -13.09
N THR A 115 -9.92 17.98 -12.07
CA THR A 115 -10.56 19.29 -12.10
C THR A 115 -9.96 20.21 -13.16
N ARG A 116 -8.63 20.16 -13.35
CA ARG A 116 -7.96 20.92 -14.43
C ARG A 116 -8.42 20.47 -15.81
N GLU A 117 -8.55 19.16 -16.02
CA GLU A 117 -8.99 18.61 -17.29
C GLU A 117 -10.46 18.92 -17.57
N ALA A 118 -11.33 18.78 -16.57
CA ALA A 118 -12.73 19.18 -16.66
C ALA A 118 -12.88 20.64 -17.11
N ARG A 119 -12.10 21.56 -16.52
CA ARG A 119 -12.08 22.97 -16.91
C ARG A 119 -11.65 23.17 -18.37
N ARG A 120 -10.66 22.43 -18.86
CA ARG A 120 -10.22 22.49 -20.27
C ARG A 120 -11.31 22.06 -21.25
N LEU A 121 -12.14 21.12 -20.84
CA LEU A 121 -13.27 20.61 -21.62
C LEU A 121 -14.54 21.47 -21.48
N GLY A 122 -14.50 22.57 -20.71
CA GLY A 122 -15.67 23.41 -20.45
C GLY A 122 -16.69 22.76 -19.50
N ILE A 123 -16.28 21.75 -18.73
CA ILE A 123 -17.12 21.08 -17.74
C ILE A 123 -17.09 21.90 -16.45
N SER A 124 -18.28 22.33 -15.98
CA SER A 124 -18.42 23.03 -14.70
C SER A 124 -18.20 22.10 -13.51
N ALA A 125 -17.95 22.67 -12.32
CA ALA A 125 -17.81 21.87 -11.10
C ALA A 125 -19.06 21.05 -10.79
N ASP A 126 -20.25 21.64 -10.99
CA ASP A 126 -21.53 20.95 -10.77
C ASP A 126 -21.71 19.80 -11.76
N ALA A 127 -21.42 20.03 -13.05
CA ALA A 127 -21.50 18.97 -14.07
C ALA A 127 -20.49 17.83 -13.79
N LEU A 128 -19.29 18.16 -13.30
CA LEU A 128 -18.30 17.17 -12.89
C LEU A 128 -18.78 16.35 -11.68
N ALA A 129 -19.40 17.00 -10.69
CA ALA A 129 -19.98 16.32 -9.53
C ALA A 129 -21.10 15.35 -9.96
N ASP A 130 -21.98 15.78 -10.87
CA ASP A 130 -23.02 14.92 -11.44
C ASP A 130 -22.44 13.71 -12.18
N MET A 131 -21.34 13.89 -12.93
CA MET A 131 -20.64 12.79 -13.60
C MET A 131 -20.09 11.77 -12.59
N ILE A 132 -19.48 12.22 -11.49
CA ILE A 132 -18.95 11.35 -10.43
C ILE A 132 -20.09 10.56 -9.78
N ASN A 133 -21.20 11.23 -9.43
CA ASN A 133 -22.36 10.59 -8.81
C ASN A 133 -22.99 9.52 -9.72
N ARG A 134 -23.06 9.79 -11.02
CA ARG A 134 -23.50 8.81 -12.03
C ARG A 134 -22.57 7.60 -12.10
N SER A 135 -21.24 7.81 -12.12
CA SER A 135 -20.28 6.69 -12.17
C SER A 135 -20.37 5.75 -10.95
N ASN A 136 -20.73 6.28 -9.78
CA ASN A 136 -20.94 5.49 -8.57
C ASN A 136 -22.22 4.65 -8.61
N SER A 137 -23.15 5.00 -9.50
CA SER A 137 -24.47 4.35 -9.65
C SER A 137 -24.50 3.32 -10.80
N ASP A 138 -23.44 3.23 -11.62
CA ASP A 138 -23.35 2.28 -12.73
C ASP A 138 -22.92 0.86 -12.23
N PRO A 139 -23.78 -0.17 -12.35
CA PRO A 139 -23.51 -1.51 -11.80
C PRO A 139 -22.36 -2.27 -12.51
N VAL A 140 -21.91 -1.80 -13.68
CA VAL A 140 -20.85 -2.45 -14.48
C VAL A 140 -19.48 -2.44 -13.77
N LEU A 141 -19.24 -1.51 -12.84
CA LEU A 141 -17.98 -1.42 -12.08
C LEU A 141 -18.01 -2.21 -10.76
N THR A 142 -19.19 -2.55 -10.24
CA THR A 142 -19.36 -3.30 -8.98
C THR A 142 -19.00 -4.78 -9.15
N GLU A 143 -19.26 -5.36 -10.33
CA GLU A 143 -19.11 -6.80 -10.58
C GLU A 143 -17.66 -7.23 -10.90
N ARG A 144 -16.85 -6.33 -11.49
CA ARG A 144 -15.43 -6.62 -11.82
C ARG A 144 -14.50 -6.65 -10.61
N SER A 145 -14.96 -6.13 -9.46
CA SER A 145 -14.23 -6.13 -8.19
C SER A 145 -14.58 -7.35 -7.33
N ALA A 146 -15.75 -7.97 -7.51
CA ALA A 146 -16.21 -9.13 -6.74
C ALA A 146 -15.79 -10.48 -7.35
N GLY A 147 -15.53 -10.55 -8.66
CA GLY A 147 -15.32 -11.82 -9.38
C GLY A 147 -13.87 -12.36 -9.45
N ARG A 148 -12.89 -11.76 -8.75
CA ARG A 148 -11.46 -12.15 -8.90
C ARG A 148 -10.83 -12.79 -7.67
N TRP A 149 -11.66 -13.42 -6.82
CA TRP A 149 -11.24 -14.26 -5.69
C TRP A 149 -12.12 -15.52 -5.59
N MET A 150 -12.37 -16.18 -6.70
CA MET A 150 -12.77 -17.58 -6.70
C MET A 150 -12.10 -18.21 -7.90
N HIS A 151 -10.97 -18.88 -7.65
CA HIS A 151 -10.48 -20.12 -8.26
C HIS A 151 -9.04 -20.35 -7.78
#